data_AF-A0ABD5DET5-F1
#
_entry.id   AF-A0ABD5DET5-F1
#
_cell.length_a   1.000
_cell.length_b   1.000
_cell.length_c   1.000
_cell.angle_alpha   90.00
_cell.angle_beta   90.00
_cell.angle_gamma   90.00
#
_symmetry.space_group_name_H-M   'P 1'
#
loop_
_entity.id
_entity.type
_entity.pdbx_description
1 polymer ?
#
loop_
_entity_poly.entity_id
_entity_poly.type
_entity_poly.pdbx_seq_one_letter_code
_entity_poly.pdbx_strand_id
1 'polypeptide(L)'
;YQALKKAADELIVQASHNPHLADVYIDGLGEGTSLSLHVDREKAEAMGVSFDEINQTISVAAGSNYVNDYTNNGRVQQVIVQADAPYRMQPEQLLALSVKNRLGQMLPLSTFVTLSWNVAPQQLIRYQGYPAIR
;
A
#
# COMPACT_ATOMS: atom_id res chain seq x y z
N TYR A 1 -5.20 -13.02 11.31
CA TYR A 1 -6.05 -11.83 11.47
C TYR A 1 -7.53 -12.20 11.36
N GLN A 2 -8.02 -12.73 10.22
CA GLN A 2 -9.44 -13.06 10.02
C GLN A 2 -10.09 -13.88 11.17
N ALA A 3 -9.44 -14.96 11.60
CA ALA A 3 -9.97 -15.77 12.72
C ALA A 3 -10.05 -15.00 14.05
N LEU A 4 -9.06 -14.13 14.32
CA LEU A 4 -9.05 -13.29 15.52
C LEU A 4 -10.15 -12.22 15.46
N LYS A 5 -10.36 -11.61 14.28
CA LYS A 5 -11.45 -10.65 14.05
C LYS A 5 -12.82 -11.29 14.26
N LYS A 6 -13.02 -12.49 13.68
CA LYS A 6 -14.26 -13.25 13.88
C LYS A 6 -14.53 -13.53 15.36
N ALA A 7 -13.51 -13.96 16.11
CA ALA A 7 -13.64 -14.20 17.54
C ALA A 7 -13.97 -12.92 18.34
N ALA A 8 -13.36 -11.78 17.97
CA ALA A 8 -13.68 -10.49 18.58
C ALA A 8 -15.13 -10.06 18.28
N ASP A 9 -15.58 -10.22 17.03
CA ASP A 9 -16.96 -9.92 16.65
C ASP A 9 -17.97 -10.78 17.40
N GLU A 10 -17.69 -12.08 17.53
CA GLU A 10 -18.50 -13.00 18.33
C GLU A 10 -18.54 -12.57 19.81
N LEU A 11 -17.40 -12.13 20.37
CA LEU A 11 -17.34 -11.63 21.75
C LEU A 11 -18.22 -10.39 21.96
N ILE A 12 -18.21 -9.43 21.03
CA ILE A 12 -19.08 -8.24 21.09
C ILE A 12 -20.56 -8.65 21.01
N VAL A 13 -20.89 -9.58 20.12
CA VAL A 13 -22.26 -10.12 20.03
C VAL A 13 -22.68 -10.80 21.34
N GLN A 14 -21.81 -11.56 21.99
CA GLN A 14 -22.15 -12.16 23.29
C GLN A 14 -22.28 -11.09 24.39
N ALA A 15 -21.41 -10.08 24.39
CA ALA A 15 -21.45 -9.00 25.35
C ALA A 15 -22.74 -8.18 25.25
N SER A 16 -23.29 -7.96 24.05
CA SER A 16 -24.53 -7.19 23.85
C SER A 16 -25.78 -7.88 24.40
N HIS A 17 -25.73 -9.20 24.62
CA HIS A 17 -26.82 -9.95 25.27
C HIS A 17 -26.78 -9.89 26.80
N ASN A 18 -25.69 -9.35 27.39
CA ASN A 18 -25.56 -9.26 28.84
C ASN A 18 -26.08 -7.91 29.35
N PRO A 19 -27.17 -7.87 30.15
CA PRO A 19 -27.76 -6.62 30.64
C PRO A 19 -26.87 -5.87 31.64
N HIS A 20 -25.79 -6.47 32.13
CA HIS A 20 -24.82 -5.82 33.01
C HIS A 20 -23.69 -5.11 32.25
N LEU A 21 -23.61 -5.29 30.93
CA LEU A 21 -22.61 -4.64 30.08
C LEU A 21 -23.30 -3.55 29.25
N ALA A 22 -22.61 -2.44 29.07
CA ALA A 22 -23.05 -1.32 28.24
C ALA A 22 -21.88 -0.84 27.37
N ASP A 23 -22.18 -0.40 26.16
CA ASP A 23 -21.23 0.23 25.23
C ASP A 23 -19.93 -0.55 25.02
N VAL A 24 -20.00 -1.88 24.89
CA VAL A 24 -18.84 -2.71 24.56
C VAL A 24 -18.53 -2.61 23.07
N TYR A 25 -17.31 -2.19 22.72
CA TYR A 25 -16.86 -2.04 21.34
C TYR A 25 -15.40 -2.49 21.17
N ILE A 26 -14.98 -2.68 19.92
CA ILE A 26 -13.58 -2.97 19.53
C ILE A 26 -12.85 -1.63 19.35
N ASP A 27 -11.79 -1.39 20.11
CA ASP A 27 -10.96 -0.20 20.01
C ASP A 27 -9.87 -0.39 18.94
N GLY A 28 -9.94 0.41 17.89
CA GLY A 28 -8.95 0.41 16.81
C GLY A 28 -9.56 0.72 15.46
N LEU A 29 -8.70 0.72 14.43
CA LEU A 29 -9.16 0.88 13.06
C LEU A 29 -9.72 -0.43 12.53
N GLY A 30 -10.94 -0.36 11.98
CA GLY A 30 -11.55 -1.46 11.27
C GLY A 30 -10.78 -1.85 10.00
N GLU A 31 -11.32 -2.83 9.28
CA GLU A 31 -10.80 -3.13 7.96
C GLU A 31 -11.10 -1.97 7.00
N GLY A 32 -10.17 -1.69 6.11
CA GLY A 32 -10.28 -0.67 5.09
C GLY A 32 -10.05 -1.24 3.71
N THR A 33 -10.46 -0.48 2.70
CA THR A 33 -10.19 -0.80 1.32
C THR A 33 -8.71 -0.52 1.01
N SER A 34 -8.02 -1.54 0.52
CA SER A 34 -6.64 -1.47 0.04
C SER A 34 -6.61 -1.78 -1.46
N LEU A 35 -5.68 -1.15 -2.17
CA LEU A 35 -5.40 -1.43 -3.57
C LEU A 35 -4.15 -2.31 -3.66
N SER A 36 -4.30 -3.49 -4.27
CA SER A 36 -3.17 -4.36 -4.58
C SER A 36 -2.78 -4.24 -6.05
N LEU A 37 -1.47 -4.06 -6.29
CA LEU A 37 -0.85 -4.06 -7.62
C LEU A 37 -0.25 -5.44 -7.87
N HIS A 38 -0.75 -6.16 -8.87
CA HIS A 38 -0.24 -7.47 -9.26
C HIS A 38 0.66 -7.34 -10.47
N VAL A 39 1.94 -7.69 -10.32
CA VAL A 39 2.93 -7.62 -11.39
C VAL A 39 3.12 -8.98 -12.04
N ASP A 40 2.84 -9.08 -13.33
CA ASP A 40 3.19 -10.22 -14.17
C ASP A 40 4.68 -10.16 -14.51
N ARG A 41 5.48 -10.85 -13.69
CA ARG A 41 6.94 -10.86 -13.79
C ARG A 41 7.43 -11.55 -15.06
N GLU A 42 6.73 -12.59 -15.52
CA GLU A 42 7.10 -13.33 -16.73
C GLU A 42 6.92 -12.44 -17.96
N LYS A 43 5.79 -11.75 -18.05
CA LYS A 43 5.53 -10.78 -19.13
C LYS A 43 6.48 -9.60 -19.09
N ALA A 44 6.79 -9.08 -17.91
CA ALA A 44 7.75 -7.98 -17.75
C ALA A 44 9.15 -8.37 -18.26
N GLU A 45 9.68 -9.52 -17.84
CA GLU A 45 10.99 -10.00 -18.28
C GLU A 45 11.02 -10.30 -19.79
N ALA A 46 9.94 -10.86 -20.35
CA ALA A 46 9.81 -11.07 -21.80
C ALA A 46 9.87 -9.76 -22.60
N MET A 47 9.45 -8.65 -22.00
CA MET A 47 9.55 -7.29 -22.58
C MET A 47 10.82 -6.54 -22.19
N GLY A 48 11.73 -7.20 -21.47
CA GLY A 48 13.01 -6.66 -21.02
C GLY A 48 12.88 -5.62 -19.92
N VAL A 49 11.83 -5.68 -19.10
CA VAL A 49 11.63 -4.81 -17.92
C VAL A 49 11.87 -5.63 -16.66
N SER A 50 12.80 -5.18 -15.82
CA SER A 50 13.08 -5.86 -14.55
C SER A 50 12.01 -5.57 -13.49
N PHE A 51 11.79 -6.53 -12.58
CA PHE A 51 10.90 -6.29 -11.43
C PHE A 51 11.36 -5.12 -10.56
N ASP A 52 12.67 -4.91 -10.44
CA ASP A 52 13.25 -3.81 -9.67
C ASP A 52 12.92 -2.44 -10.28
N GLU A 53 13.01 -2.29 -11.61
CA GLU A 53 12.59 -1.06 -12.30
C GLU A 53 11.10 -0.77 -12.08
N ILE A 54 10.25 -1.81 -12.15
CA ILE A 54 8.81 -1.67 -11.90
C ILE A 54 8.54 -1.19 -10.48
N ASN A 55 9.14 -1.86 -9.49
CA ASN A 55 9.01 -1.50 -8.09
C ASN A 55 9.50 -0.06 -7.84
N GLN A 56 10.67 0.30 -8.38
CA GLN A 56 11.22 1.64 -8.21
C GLN A 56 10.30 2.71 -8.80
N THR A 57 9.75 2.50 -10.00
CA THR A 57 8.80 3.45 -10.61
C THR A 57 7.54 3.60 -9.74
N ILE A 58 6.96 2.50 -9.26
CA ILE A 58 5.78 2.55 -8.39
C ILE A 58 6.09 3.25 -7.07
N SER A 59 7.20 2.90 -6.41
CA SER A 59 7.60 3.48 -5.12
C SER A 59 7.87 4.98 -5.22
N VAL A 60 8.60 5.44 -6.24
CA VAL A 60 8.88 6.87 -6.45
C VAL A 60 7.59 7.63 -6.74
N ALA A 61 6.69 7.07 -7.55
CA ALA A 61 5.46 7.76 -7.93
C ALA A 61 4.44 7.84 -6.78
N ALA A 62 4.26 6.75 -6.03
CA ALA A 62 3.25 6.67 -4.97
C ALA A 62 3.76 7.15 -3.60
N GLY A 63 5.01 6.85 -3.25
CA GLY A 63 5.55 6.98 -1.89
C GLY A 63 6.60 8.07 -1.70
N SER A 64 6.96 8.79 -2.77
CA SER A 64 8.12 9.68 -2.82
C SER A 64 9.45 8.94 -2.59
N ASN A 65 10.54 9.50 -3.12
CA ASN A 65 11.87 8.95 -2.90
C ASN A 65 12.84 10.05 -2.47
N TYR A 66 13.47 9.83 -1.31
CA TYR A 66 14.63 10.63 -0.90
C TYR A 66 15.81 10.27 -1.80
N VAL A 67 16.40 11.27 -2.44
CA VAL A 67 17.53 11.05 -3.36
C VAL A 67 18.84 11.43 -2.68
N ASN A 68 18.90 12.64 -2.12
CA ASN A 68 20.08 13.17 -1.44
C ASN A 68 19.72 14.45 -0.67
N ASP A 69 20.75 15.09 -0.13
CA ASP A 69 20.66 16.41 0.48
C ASP A 69 21.25 17.49 -0.43
N TYR A 70 20.68 18.70 -0.34
CA TYR A 70 21.13 19.90 -1.04
C TYR A 70 21.30 21.06 -0.05
N THR A 71 22.30 21.91 -0.25
CA THR A 71 22.50 23.11 0.57
C THR A 71 21.78 24.29 -0.06
N ASN A 72 20.69 24.74 0.57
CA ASN A 72 19.94 25.92 0.18
C ASN A 72 20.23 27.06 1.16
N ASN A 73 20.94 28.09 0.70
CA ASN A 73 21.31 29.27 1.50
C ASN A 73 21.95 28.91 2.86
N GLY A 74 22.89 27.95 2.84
CA GLY A 74 23.61 27.49 4.04
C GLY A 74 22.84 26.52 4.93
N ARG A 75 21.62 26.11 4.55
CA ARG A 75 20.85 25.06 5.25
C ARG A 75 20.79 23.80 4.40
N VAL A 76 21.09 22.67 5.02
CA VAL A 76 20.93 21.36 4.39
C VAL A 76 19.44 21.00 4.35
N GLN A 77 18.95 20.64 3.17
CA GLN A 77 17.56 20.26 2.90
C GLN A 77 17.51 18.97 2.10
N GLN A 78 16.49 18.15 2.33
CA GLN A 78 16.27 16.91 1.59
C GLN A 78 15.75 17.19 0.18
N VAL A 79 16.30 16.46 -0.79
CA VAL A 79 15.77 16.40 -2.16
C VAL A 79 14.90 15.15 -2.27
N ILE A 80 13.62 15.38 -2.50
CA ILE A 80 12.61 14.34 -2.64
C ILE A 80 12.05 14.38 -4.05
N VAL A 81 12.04 13.23 -4.72
CA VAL A 81 11.42 13.06 -6.04
C VAL A 81 10.08 12.38 -5.87
N GLN A 82 9.06 12.90 -6.53
CA GLN A 82 7.70 12.37 -6.50
C GLN A 82 6.99 12.69 -7.81
N ALA A 83 6.06 11.83 -8.23
CA ALA A 83 5.12 12.21 -9.28
C ALA A 83 4.22 13.37 -8.81
N ASP A 84 3.94 14.31 -9.71
CA ASP A 84 3.03 15.42 -9.40
C ASP A 84 1.61 14.88 -9.13
N ALA A 85 0.85 15.58 -8.29
CA ALA A 85 -0.39 15.10 -7.71
C ALA A 85 -1.38 14.53 -8.75
N PRO A 86 -1.69 15.21 -9.88
CA PRO A 86 -2.64 14.71 -10.87
C PRO A 86 -2.30 13.34 -11.46
N TYR A 87 -1.04 12.92 -11.40
CA TYR A 87 -0.55 11.66 -11.97
C TYR A 87 -0.47 10.52 -10.97
N ARG A 88 -0.94 10.71 -9.72
CA ARG A 88 -0.90 9.70 -8.66
C ARG A 88 -2.11 9.68 -7.73
N MET A 89 -3.19 10.39 -8.09
CA MET A 89 -4.40 10.42 -7.25
C MET A 89 -5.27 9.18 -7.42
N GLN A 90 -5.34 8.60 -8.63
CA GLN A 90 -6.14 7.42 -8.94
C GLN A 90 -5.27 6.26 -9.44
N PRO A 91 -5.72 5.01 -9.25
CA PRO A 91 -5.01 3.82 -9.71
C PRO A 91 -4.66 3.85 -11.20
N GLU A 92 -5.55 4.41 -12.03
CA GLU A 92 -5.38 4.47 -13.48
C GLU A 92 -4.20 5.37 -13.88
N GLN A 93 -3.92 6.43 -13.11
CA GLN A 93 -2.75 7.27 -13.40
C GLN A 93 -1.45 6.58 -12.99
N LEU A 94 -1.45 5.76 -11.95
CA LEU A 94 -0.29 4.92 -11.63
C LEU A 94 -0.01 3.94 -12.77
N LEU A 95 -1.04 3.30 -13.33
CA LEU A 95 -0.87 2.38 -14.46
C LEU A 95 -0.40 3.06 -15.76
N ALA A 96 -0.66 4.36 -15.91
CA ALA A 96 -0.20 5.15 -17.06
C ALA A 96 1.29 5.51 -17.00
N LEU A 97 1.94 5.37 -15.84
CA LEU A 97 3.37 5.61 -15.70
C LEU A 97 4.16 4.64 -16.56
N SER A 98 5.24 5.13 -17.16
CA SER A 98 6.06 4.35 -18.07
C SER A 98 7.37 3.90 -17.42
N VAL A 99 7.76 2.67 -17.70
CA VAL A 99 9.03 2.07 -17.30
C VAL A 99 9.87 1.86 -18.55
N LYS A 100 11.17 2.16 -18.46
CA LYS A 100 12.10 1.94 -19.55
C LYS A 100 12.55 0.48 -19.54
N ASN A 101 12.53 -0.18 -20.69
CA ASN A 101 13.08 -1.53 -20.82
C ASN A 101 14.57 -1.50 -21.22
N ARG A 102 15.23 -2.67 -21.19
CA ARG A 102 16.63 -2.85 -21.60
C ARG A 102 16.93 -2.46 -23.06
N LEU A 103 15.90 -2.37 -23.91
CA LEU A 103 15.99 -1.92 -25.31
C LEU A 103 15.81 -0.39 -25.46
N GLY A 104 15.60 0.32 -24.35
CA GLY A 104 15.39 1.76 -24.32
C GLY A 104 13.97 2.24 -24.63
N GLN A 105 13.03 1.32 -24.81
CA GLN A 105 11.62 1.61 -25.06
C GLN A 105 10.89 1.90 -23.75
N MET A 106 9.94 2.84 -23.79
CA MET A 106 9.07 3.15 -22.66
C MET A 106 7.78 2.33 -22.78
N LEU A 107 7.49 1.53 -21.76
CA LEU A 107 6.28 0.70 -21.69
C LEU A 107 5.44 1.14 -20.49
N PRO A 108 4.12 1.36 -20.65
CA PRO A 108 3.26 1.71 -19.53
C PRO A 108 3.13 0.54 -18.56
N LEU A 109 3.03 0.84 -17.26
CA LEU A 109 2.85 -0.16 -16.19
C LEU A 109 1.64 -1.06 -16.44
N SER A 110 0.55 -0.53 -17.04
CA SER A 110 -0.63 -1.31 -17.44
C SER A 110 -0.33 -2.52 -18.34
N THR A 111 0.84 -2.56 -18.98
CA THR A 111 1.26 -3.69 -19.83
C THR A 111 1.46 -4.96 -19.02
N PHE A 112 1.94 -4.85 -17.77
CA PHE A 112 2.34 -5.98 -16.94
C PHE A 112 1.88 -5.84 -15.47
N VAL A 113 1.15 -4.77 -15.13
CA VAL A 113 0.56 -4.57 -13.80
C VAL A 113 -0.96 -4.55 -13.90
N THR A 114 -1.62 -5.32 -13.06
CA THR A 114 -3.08 -5.30 -12.88
C THR A 114 -3.45 -4.85 -11.47
N LEU A 115 -4.70 -4.41 -11.30
CA LEU A 115 -5.23 -3.86 -10.06
C LEU A 115 -6.27 -4.80 -9.47
N SER A 116 -6.25 -4.97 -8.15
CA SER A 116 -7.37 -5.57 -7.42
C SER A 116 -7.63 -4.81 -6.14
N TRP A 117 -8.91 -4.50 -5.89
CA TRP A 117 -9.34 -4.01 -4.60
C TRP A 117 -9.50 -5.17 -3.62
N ASN A 118 -8.96 -4.99 -2.42
CA ASN A 118 -9.10 -5.97 -1.35
C ASN A 118 -9.38 -5.27 -0.02
N VAL A 119 -10.08 -5.98 0.87
CA VAL A 119 -10.28 -5.54 2.24
C VAL A 119 -9.08 -6.01 3.05
N ALA A 120 -8.47 -5.11 3.82
CA ALA A 120 -7.32 -5.41 4.65
C ALA A 120 -7.37 -4.64 5.98
N PRO A 121 -6.74 -5.16 7.05
CA PRO A 121 -6.58 -4.40 8.29
C PRO A 121 -5.82 -3.11 8.04
N GLN A 122 -6.37 -1.96 8.45
CA GLN A 122 -5.67 -0.68 8.42
C GLN A 122 -4.62 -0.57 9.53
N GLN A 123 -4.82 -1.33 10.61
CA GLN A 123 -3.93 -1.37 11.76
C GLN A 123 -3.77 -2.81 12.22
N LEU A 124 -2.53 -3.18 12.57
CA LEU A 124 -2.21 -4.44 13.21
C LEU A 124 -1.73 -4.16 14.63
N ILE A 125 -2.47 -4.66 15.62
CA ILE A 125 -2.16 -4.50 17.03
C ILE A 125 -1.52 -5.80 17.55
N ARG A 126 -0.57 -5.66 18.47
CA ARG A 126 0.06 -6.78 19.16
C ARG A 126 0.08 -6.53 20.66
N TYR A 127 -0.10 -7.60 21.43
CA TYR A 127 0.05 -7.60 22.89
C TYR A 127 1.05 -8.69 23.28
N GLN A 128 2.11 -8.30 24.00
CA GLN A 128 3.22 -9.22 24.35
C GLN A 128 3.80 -9.98 23.14
N GLY A 129 3.85 -9.32 21.98
CA GLY A 129 4.35 -9.92 20.74
C GLY A 129 3.34 -10.79 19.96
N TYR A 130 2.18 -11.10 20.52
CA TYR A 130 1.13 -11.87 19.84
C TYR A 130 0.13 -10.95 19.12
N PRO A 131 -0.44 -11.37 17.98
CA PRO A 131 -1.53 -10.64 17.34
C PRO A 131 -2.69 -10.41 18.32
N ALA A 132 -3.19 -9.19 18.38
CA ALA A 132 -4.25 -8.80 19.29
C ALA A 132 -5.27 -7.89 18.59
N ILE A 133 -6.47 -7.86 19.13
CA ILE A 133 -7.50 -6.85 18.87
C ILE A 133 -7.76 -6.19 20.22
N ARG A 134 -7.86 -4.86 20.23
CA ARG A 134 -8.13 -4.09 21.44
C ARG A 134 -9.62 -3.79 21.53
#